data_AF-A0A3N5MLJ0-F1
#
_entry.id   AF-A0A3N5MLJ0-F1
#
_cell.length_a   1.000
_cell.length_b   1.000
_cell.length_c   1.000
_cell.angle_alpha   90.00
_cell.angle_beta   90.00
_cell.angle_gamma   90.00
#
_symmetry.space_group_name_H-M   'P 1'
#
loop_
_entity.id
_entity.type
_entity.pdbx_description
1 polymer ?
#
loop_
_entity_poly.entity_id
_entity_poly.type
_entity_poly.pdbx_seq_one_letter_code
_entity_poly.pdbx_strand_id
1 'polypeptide(L)' 'MAAKVGLSVAVRGDDIVVTLPGTTYVVTYYRATAFPQQLLTKSHSGREDEDAPITQAEFHARAWKAASHKARALGWIV' A
#
# COMPACT_ATOMS: atom_id res chain seq x y z
N MET A 1 4.86 -15.27 20.17
CA MET A 1 5.12 -13.86 19.87
C MET A 1 4.25 -13.47 18.68
N ALA A 2 3.21 -12.67 18.87
CA ALA A 2 2.45 -12.12 17.75
C ALA A 2 3.32 -11.04 17.11
N ALA A 3 3.97 -11.34 15.98
CA ALA A 3 4.66 -10.33 15.21
C ALA A 3 3.63 -9.24 14.87
N LYS A 4 3.88 -8.01 15.33
CA LYS A 4 3.12 -6.84 14.93
C LYS A 4 3.21 -6.79 13.40
N VAL A 5 2.15 -7.24 12.70
CA VAL A 5 2.07 -7.33 11.24
C VAL A 5 2.26 -5.92 10.67
N GLY A 6 3.52 -5.57 10.42
CA GLY A 6 3.95 -4.25 10.02
C GLY A 6 4.06 -4.18 8.51
N LEU A 7 3.24 -3.36 7.89
CA LEU A 7 3.35 -3.08 6.46
C LEU A 7 4.66 -2.36 6.17
N SER A 8 5.33 -2.77 5.09
CA SER A 8 6.51 -2.08 4.57
C SER A 8 6.08 -1.12 3.46
N VAL A 9 6.44 0.15 3.61
CA VAL A 9 6.11 1.22 2.65
C VAL A 9 7.40 1.74 2.01
N ALA A 10 7.52 1.58 0.70
CA ALA A 10 8.63 2.09 -0.09
C ALA A 10 8.13 3.14 -1.09
N VAL A 11 8.93 4.18 -1.34
CA VAL A 11 8.63 5.22 -2.33
C VAL A 11 9.63 5.07 -3.47
N ARG A 12 9.14 5.02 -4.71
CA ARG A 12 9.94 4.87 -5.93
C ARG A 12 9.47 5.88 -6.97
N GLY A 13 10.15 7.03 -7.07
CA GLY A 13 9.70 8.13 -7.92
C GLY A 13 8.30 8.59 -7.49
N ASP A 14 7.33 8.51 -8.41
CA ASP A 14 5.91 8.84 -8.19
C ASP A 14 5.06 7.64 -7.73
N ASP A 15 5.68 6.50 -7.44
CA ASP A 15 5.01 5.29 -6.95
C ASP A 15 5.24 5.11 -5.43
N ILE A 16 4.20 4.69 -4.72
CA ILE A 16 4.25 4.20 -3.34
C ILE A 16 3.91 2.71 -3.37
N VAL A 17 4.89 1.87 -3.04
CA VAL A 17 4.74 0.43 -2.97
C VAL A 17 4.55 0.03 -1.52
N VAL A 18 3.44 -0.63 -1.22
CA VAL A 18 3.15 -1.21 0.08
C VAL A 18 3.19 -2.72 -0.03
N THR A 19 3.96 -3.37 0.83
CA THR A 19 4.10 -4.83 0.89
C THR A 19 3.82 -5.32 2.30
N LEU A 20 3.31 -6.53 2.40
CA LEU A 20 3.27 -7.25 3.67
C LEU A 20 4.41 -8.27 3.69
N PRO A 21 5.47 -8.06 4.50
CA PRO A 21 6.57 -9.02 4.57
C PRO A 21 6.09 -10.40 5.00
N GLY A 22 6.57 -11.43 4.32
CA GLY A 22 6.19 -12.82 4.57
C GLY A 22 4.93 -13.27 3.85
N THR A 23 4.33 -12.43 3.00
CA THR A 23 3.22 -12.81 2.12
C THR A 23 3.45 -12.33 0.69
N THR A 24 2.59 -12.78 -0.22
CA THR A 24 2.53 -12.33 -1.63
C THR A 24 1.78 -11.01 -1.80
N TYR A 25 1.32 -10.38 -0.70
CA TYR A 25 0.57 -9.15 -0.77
C TYR A 25 1.45 -7.94 -1.05
N VAL A 26 1.13 -7.31 -2.18
CA VAL A 26 1.74 -6.08 -2.65
C VAL A 26 0.67 -5.23 -3.29
N VAL A 27 0.74 -3.92 -3.06
CA VAL A 27 -0.04 -2.94 -3.80
C VAL A 27 0.85 -1.76 -4.13
N THR A 28 0.73 -1.28 -5.36
CA THR A 28 1.44 -0.09 -5.81
C THR A 28 0.41 0.99 -6.08
N TYR A 29 0.58 2.12 -5.40
CA TYR A 29 -0.13 3.35 -5.66
C TYR A 29 0.77 4.29 -6.43
N TYR A 30 0.19 5.17 -7.23
CA TYR A 30 0.95 6.20 -7.92
C TYR A 30 0.23 7.54 -7.83
N ARG A 31 1.03 8.60 -7.90
CA ARG A 31 0.52 9.96 -8.02
C ARG A 31 0.17 10.24 -9.48
N ALA A 32 -1.12 10.41 -9.77
CA ALA A 32 -1.54 10.91 -11.07
C ALA A 32 -1.47 12.43 -11.09
N THR A 33 -0.71 13.01 -12.02
CA THR A 33 -0.64 14.46 -12.23
C THR A 33 -2.01 15.06 -12.57
N ALA A 34 -2.88 14.30 -13.25
CA ALA A 34 -4.25 14.68 -13.55
C ALA A 34 -5.16 14.74 -12.31
N PHE A 35 -4.81 14.04 -11.21
CA PHE A 35 -5.61 13.96 -9.99
C PHE A 35 -4.73 14.22 -8.75
N PRO A 36 -4.28 15.46 -8.54
CA PRO A 36 -3.30 15.79 -7.50
C PRO A 36 -3.82 15.61 -6.07
N GLN A 37 -5.12 15.34 -5.88
CA GLN A 37 -5.72 15.15 -4.56
C GLN A 37 -5.81 13.67 -4.15
N GLN A 38 -5.49 12.73 -5.06
CA GLN A 38 -5.72 11.31 -4.81
C GLN A 38 -4.57 10.44 -5.35
N LEU A 39 -4.32 9.35 -4.64
CA LEU A 39 -3.50 8.25 -5.15
C LEU A 39 -4.38 7.32 -5.98
N LEU A 40 -3.84 6.85 -7.10
CA LEU A 40 -4.48 5.82 -7.90
C LEU A 40 -3.76 4.48 -7.71
N THR A 41 -4.51 3.39 -7.73
CA THR A 41 -3.93 2.05 -7.68
C THR A 41 -3.37 1.70 -9.05
N LYS A 42 -2.07 1.39 -9.10
CA LYS A 42 -1.37 0.94 -10.32
C LYS A 42 -1.48 -0.58 -10.49
N SER A 43 -1.28 -1.31 -9.40
CA SER A 43 -1.30 -2.77 -9.37
C SER A 43 -1.53 -3.27 -7.95
N HIS A 44 -2.06 -4.49 -7.83
CA HIS A 44 -2.19 -5.19 -6.56
C HIS A 44 -2.06 -6.70 -6.74
N SER A 45 -1.78 -7.41 -5.65
CA SER A 45 -1.88 -8.87 -5.59
C SER A 45 -3.29 -9.31 -5.98
N GLY A 46 -3.38 -10.24 -6.93
CA GLY A 46 -4.66 -10.72 -7.45
C GLY A 46 -5.27 -11.87 -6.64
N ARG A 47 -4.45 -12.75 -6.05
CA ARG A 47 -4.92 -13.89 -5.26
C ARG A 47 -4.78 -13.62 -3.76
N GLU A 48 -5.72 -14.14 -2.98
CA GLU A 48 -5.58 -14.22 -1.53
C GLU A 48 -4.43 -15.18 -1.18
N ASP A 49 -3.63 -14.80 -0.20
CA ASP A 49 -2.54 -15.61 0.31
C ASP A 49 -3.10 -16.38 1.51
N GLU A 50 -3.36 -17.67 1.33
CA GLU A 50 -4.02 -18.52 2.34
C GLU A 50 -3.18 -18.66 3.62
N ASP A 51 -1.86 -18.43 3.51
CA ASP A 51 -0.92 -18.43 4.64
C ASP A 51 -0.77 -17.05 5.29
N ALA A 52 -1.41 -16.01 4.74
CA ALA A 52 -1.30 -14.66 5.28
C ALA A 52 -2.05 -14.53 6.62
N PRO A 53 -1.48 -13.77 7.57
CA PRO A 53 -2.09 -13.54 8.88
C PRO A 53 -3.28 -12.58 8.83
N ILE A 54 -3.56 -11.96 7.68
CA ILE A 54 -4.68 -11.04 7.45
C ILE A 54 -5.29 -11.32 6.08
N THR A 55 -6.57 -10.99 5.91
CA THR A 55 -7.25 -11.11 4.61
C THR A 55 -6.71 -10.11 3.59
N GLN A 56 -6.94 -10.36 2.30
CA GLN A 56 -6.55 -9.43 1.25
C GLN A 56 -7.25 -8.07 1.43
N ALA A 57 -8.53 -8.06 1.80
CA ALA A 57 -9.30 -6.84 2.06
C ALA A 57 -8.70 -6.01 3.22
N GLU A 58 -8.30 -6.68 4.31
CA GLU A 58 -7.66 -6.01 5.44
C GLU A 58 -6.28 -5.44 5.07
N PHE A 59 -5.50 -6.19 4.28
CA PHE A 59 -4.26 -5.68 3.70
C PHE A 59 -4.50 -4.40 2.90
N HIS A 60 -5.49 -4.39 1.99
CA HIS A 60 -5.80 -3.21 1.18
C HIS A 60 -6.21 -2.01 2.01
N ALA A 61 -7.04 -2.19 3.04
CA ALA A 61 -7.46 -1.09 3.90
C ALA A 61 -6.27 -0.48 4.67
N ARG A 62 -5.41 -1.33 5.22
CA ARG A 62 -4.19 -0.90 5.93
C ARG A 62 -3.18 -0.26 4.99
N ALA A 63 -3.01 -0.82 3.78
CA ALA A 63 -2.09 -0.32 2.77
C ALA A 63 -2.52 1.03 2.21
N TRP A 64 -3.82 1.22 1.94
CA TRP A 64 -4.38 2.50 1.52
C TRP A 64 -4.11 3.59 2.57
N LYS A 65 -4.34 3.29 3.85
CA LYS A 65 -4.06 4.23 4.95
C LYS A 65 -2.58 4.58 5.04
N ALA A 66 -1.70 3.60 4.94
CA ALA A 66 -0.25 3.79 4.99
C ALA A 66 0.26 4.62 3.81
N ALA A 67 -0.19 4.31 2.59
CA ALA A 67 0.17 5.02 1.37
C ALA A 67 -0.36 6.46 1.39
N SER A 68 -1.62 6.68 1.80
CA SER A 68 -2.22 8.01 1.91
C SER A 68 -1.47 8.87 2.93
N HIS A 69 -1.10 8.31 4.09
CA HIS A 69 -0.30 9.02 5.08
C HIS A 69 1.08 9.40 4.53
N LYS A 70 1.74 8.48 3.81
CA LYS A 70 3.03 8.76 3.18
C LYS A 70 2.91 9.82 2.09
N ALA A 71 1.89 9.76 1.23
CA ALA A 71 1.64 10.75 0.19
C ALA A 71 1.37 12.15 0.76
N ARG A 72 0.59 12.25 1.85
CA ARG A 72 0.40 13.51 2.58
C ARG A 72 1.72 14.06 3.13
N ALA A 73 2.53 13.20 3.74
CA ALA A 73 3.85 13.59 4.27
C ALA A 73 4.82 14.04 3.16
N LEU A 74 4.66 13.52 1.93
CA LEU A 74 5.44 13.94 0.76
C LEU A 74 4.84 15.19 0.06
N GLY A 75 3.70 15.71 0.52
CA GLY A 75 3.00 16.81 -0.15
C GLY A 75 2.41 16.43 -1.51
N TRP A 76 2.20 15.13 -1.76
CA TRP A 76 1.63 14.65 -3.03
C TRP A 76 0.13 14.86 -3.11
N ILE A 77 -0.54 14.74 -1.97
CA ILE A 77 -1.97 14.97 -1.78
C ILE A 77 -2.17 15.89 -0.58
N VAL A 78 -3.16 16.77 -0.67
CA VAL A 78 -3.52 17.79 0.33
C VAL A 78 -4.90 17.48 0.92
#